data_AF-A0A821YYE2-F1
#
_entry.id   AF-A0A821YYE2-F1
#
_cell.length_a   1.000
_cell.length_b   1.000
_cell.length_c   1.000
_cell.angle_alpha   90.00
_cell.angle_beta   90.00
_cell.angle_gamma   90.00
#
_symmetry.space_group_name_H-M   'P 1'
#
loop_
_entity.id
_entity.type
_entity.pdbx_description
1 polymer ?
#
loop_
_entity_poly.entity_id
_entity_poly.type
_entity_poly.pdbx_seq_one_letter_code
_entity_poly.pdbx_strand_id
1 'polypeptide(L)' 'EATQTINNLTIHMFDPVTVQISVDTYNIQRQRIQIHLVKPFIEGFSVSAIVKNKTTIDEVDNTITTPVKRLKVKSSK' A
#
# COMPACT_ATOMS: atom_id res chain seq x y z
N GLU A 1 10.79 16.19 27.95
CA GLU A 1 10.56 15.98 26.50
C GLU A 1 10.10 14.54 26.28
N ALA A 2 9.20 14.31 25.33
CA ALA A 2 8.70 12.98 25.02
C ALA A 2 9.56 12.38 23.90
N THR A 3 10.36 11.39 24.28
CA THR A 3 11.38 10.76 23.44
C THR A 3 11.28 9.25 23.59
N GLN A 4 11.49 8.50 22.51
CA GLN A 4 11.58 7.05 22.53
C GLN A 4 12.90 6.62 21.90
N THR A 5 13.61 5.71 22.57
CA THR A 5 14.90 5.19 22.10
C THR A 5 14.81 3.68 21.95
N ILE A 6 15.21 3.18 20.78
CA ILE A 6 15.34 1.77 20.47
C ILE A 6 16.73 1.55 19.88
N ASN A 7 17.48 0.62 20.45
CA ASN A 7 18.87 0.34 20.10
C ASN A 7 19.72 1.63 20.13
N ASN A 8 20.10 2.14 18.96
CA ASN A 8 20.93 3.34 18.79
C ASN A 8 20.16 4.48 18.09
N LEU A 9 18.84 4.38 17.99
CA LEU A 9 17.97 5.36 17.37
C LEU A 9 17.08 6.01 18.43
N THR A 10 17.14 7.32 18.51
CA THR A 10 16.30 8.14 19.38
C THR A 10 15.36 8.96 18.51
N ILE A 11 14.05 8.87 18.77
CA ILE A 11 12.99 9.62 18.08
C ILE A 11 12.35 10.55 19.09
N HIS A 12 12.31 11.83 18.77
CA HIS A 12 11.61 12.86 19.52
C HIS A 12 10.20 13.06 18.98
N MET A 13 9.30 13.58 19.82
CA MET A 13 8.00 14.04 19.34
C MET A 13 8.18 15.05 18.20
N PHE A 14 7.36 14.90 17.16
CA PHE A 14 7.34 15.72 15.95
C PHE A 14 8.55 15.58 15.02
N ASP A 15 9.42 14.60 15.26
CA ASP A 15 10.45 14.25 14.27
C ASP A 15 9.80 13.82 12.94
N PRO A 16 10.33 14.27 11.79
CA PRO A 16 9.81 13.86 10.50
C PRO A 16 10.11 12.38 10.24
N VAL A 17 9.09 11.63 9.85
CA VAL A 17 9.21 10.21 9.50
C VAL A 17 8.67 9.94 8.10
N THR A 18 9.27 8.97 7.41
CA THR A 18 8.70 8.44 6.16
C THR A 18 7.89 7.21 6.49
N VAL A 19 6.62 7.21 6.07
CA VAL A 19 5.70 6.09 6.28
C VAL A 19 5.16 5.57 4.96
N GLN A 20 4.82 4.28 4.98
CA GLN A 20 4.00 3.64 3.97
C GLN A 20 2.58 3.51 4.51
N ILE A 21 1.60 3.89 3.71
CA ILE A 21 0.18 3.78 4.07
C ILE A 21 -0.44 2.68 3.19
N SER A 22 -1.17 1.76 3.81
CA SER A 22 -1.93 0.73 3.13
C SER A 22 -3.34 0.63 3.67
N VAL A 23 -4.25 0.10 2.86
CA VAL A 23 -5.62 -0.21 3.28
C VAL A 23 -5.72 -1.71 3.48
N ASP A 24 -6.08 -2.13 4.69
CA ASP A 24 -6.41 -3.52 4.98
C ASP A 24 -7.84 -3.81 4.52
N THR A 25 -7.96 -4.70 3.53
CA THR A 25 -9.22 -5.10 2.89
C THR A 25 -9.73 -6.45 3.36
N TYR A 26 -9.12 -7.06 4.39
CA TYR A 26 -9.55 -8.36 4.91
C TYR A 26 -11.04 -8.39 5.28
N ASN A 27 -11.55 -7.29 5.86
CA ASN A 27 -12.98 -7.07 6.03
C ASN A 27 -13.43 -5.87 5.20
N ILE A 28 -14.08 -6.14 4.07
CA ILE A 28 -14.53 -5.13 3.12
C ILE A 28 -15.46 -4.06 3.73
N GLN A 29 -16.19 -4.38 4.82
CA GLN A 29 -17.11 -3.47 5.51
C GLN A 29 -16.42 -2.65 6.60
N ARG A 30 -15.23 -3.06 7.05
CA ARG A 30 -14.46 -2.41 8.12
C ARG A 30 -13.01 -2.25 7.69
N GLN A 31 -12.82 -1.62 6.53
CA GLN A 31 -11.48 -1.29 6.03
C GLN A 31 -10.73 -0.44 7.05
N ARG A 32 -9.44 -0.75 7.24
CA ARG A 32 -8.58 -0.04 8.18
C ARG A 32 -7.38 0.54 7.47
N ILE A 33 -7.00 1.76 7.83
CA ILE A 33 -5.74 2.35 7.41
C ILE A 33 -4.64 1.76 8.29
N GLN A 34 -3.65 1.15 7.65
CA GLN A 34 -2.43 0.70 8.31
C GLN A 34 -1.29 1.62 7.91
N ILE A 35 -0.48 2.02 8.89
CA ILE A 35 0.67 2.89 8.70
C ILE A 35 1.90 2.09 9.11
N HIS A 36 2.84 1.96 8.19
CA HIS A 36 4.08 1.22 8.38
C HIS A 36 5.26 2.19 8.33
N LEU A 37 6.16 2.11 9.30
CA LEU A 37 7.35 2.97 9.33
C LEU A 37 8.34 2.52 8.25
N VAL A 38 8.88 3.47 7.48
CA VAL A 38 9.91 3.19 6.47
C VAL A 38 11.25 3.80 6.89
N LYS A 39 11.24 5.09 7.28
CA LYS A 39 12.42 5.79 7.80
C LYS A 39 12.06 6.59 9.05
N PRO A 40 12.90 6.55 10.11
CA PRO A 40 14.12 5.73 10.25
C PRO A 40 13.82 4.22 10.26
N PHE A 41 14.76 3.42 9.73
CA PHE A 41 14.56 1.96 9.65
C PHE A 41 14.88 1.32 11.00
N ILE A 42 13.88 0.67 11.58
CA ILE A 42 13.97 -0.10 12.82
C ILE A 42 13.82 -1.57 12.46
N GLU A 43 14.84 -2.36 12.74
CA GLU A 43 14.82 -3.80 12.48
C GLU A 43 13.64 -4.47 13.21
N GLY A 44 12.89 -5.31 12.50
CA GLY A 44 11.71 -5.98 13.03
C GLY A 44 10.43 -5.13 13.15
N PHE A 45 10.50 -3.83 12.85
CA PHE A 45 9.33 -2.93 12.88
C PHE A 45 9.09 -2.20 11.56
N SER A 46 10.15 -1.74 10.90
CA SER A 46 10.06 -0.98 9.66
C SER A 46 9.92 -1.87 8.41
N VAL A 47 9.25 -1.34 7.39
CA VAL A 47 9.09 -1.98 6.08
C VAL A 47 9.98 -1.32 5.03
N SER A 48 10.35 -2.07 3.99
CA SER A 48 11.09 -1.53 2.86
C SER A 48 10.23 -0.58 2.03
N ALA A 49 10.83 0.50 1.52
CA ALA A 49 10.12 1.45 0.68
C ALA A 49 9.61 0.79 -0.61
N ILE A 50 8.34 1.03 -0.96
CA ILE A 50 7.80 0.63 -2.26
C ILE A 50 8.43 1.54 -3.32
N VAL A 51 9.44 1.05 -4.02
CA VAL A 51 9.97 1.70 -5.22
C VAL A 51 8.97 1.45 -6.35
N LYS A 52 8.00 2.35 -6.54
CA LYS A 52 7.35 2.44 -7.84
C LYS A 52 8.39 2.98 -8.79
N ASN A 53 8.93 2.13 -9.67
CA ASN A 53 9.64 2.60 -10.85
C ASN A 53 8.78 3.71 -11.46
N LYS A 54 9.39 4.86 -11.70
CA LYS A 54 8.75 6.01 -12.35
C LYS A 54 8.31 5.57 -13.75
N THR A 55 7.18 4.91 -13.87
CA THR A 55 6.46 4.83 -15.14
C THR A 55 5.93 6.25 -15.33
N THR A 56 6.59 7.00 -16.21
CA THR A 56 6.10 8.26 -16.75
C THR A 56 4.65 8.07 -17.16
N ILE A 57 3.75 8.84 -16.55
CA ILE A 57 2.30 8.78 -16.76
C ILE A 57 1.94 9.52 -18.05
N ASP A 58 2.56 9.14 -19.17
CA ASP A 58 2.22 9.70 -20.49
C ASP A 58 1.80 8.61 -21.50
N GLU A 59 1.66 7.34 -21.11
CA GLU A 59 1.27 6.29 -22.07
C GLU A 59 0.59 5.07 -21.43
N VAL A 60 -0.54 5.25 -20.73
CA VAL A 60 -1.49 4.14 -20.50
C VAL A 60 -2.93 4.67 -20.55
N ASP A 61 -3.35 5.07 -21.75
CA ASP A 61 -4.75 5.04 -22.15
C ASP A 61 -4.90 3.89 -23.16
N ASN A 62 -5.92 3.03 -22.98
CA ASN A 62 -6.32 1.88 -23.85
C ASN A 62 -5.89 0.44 -23.52
N THR A 63 -5.94 -0.06 -22.27
CA THR A 63 -6.11 -1.53 -22.05
C THR A 63 -7.11 -1.94 -20.97
N ILE A 64 -8.14 -1.12 -20.70
CA ILE A 64 -9.35 -1.60 -20.02
C ILE A 64 -10.50 -1.60 -21.02
N THR A 65 -10.67 -2.68 -21.79
CA THR A 65 -11.98 -3.18 -22.27
C THR A 65 -11.77 -4.56 -22.90
N THR A 66 -11.95 -5.62 -22.12
CA THR A 66 -12.45 -6.89 -22.68
C THR A 66 -13.80 -7.17 -22.02
N PRO A 67 -14.92 -7.15 -22.77
CA PRO A 67 -16.22 -7.46 -22.22
C PRO A 67 -16.30 -8.96 -21.90
N VAL A 68 -16.74 -9.29 -20.68
CA VAL A 68 -17.05 -10.66 -20.27
C VAL A 68 -18.12 -11.21 -21.22
N LYS A 69 -17.77 -12.19 -22.05
CA LYS A 69 -18.73 -12.90 -22.92
C LYS A 69 -19.74 -13.66 -22.05
N ARG A 70 -21.01 -13.24 -22.10
CA ARG A 70 -22.14 -13.98 -21.51
C ARG A 70 -22.25 -15.34 -22.23
N LEU A 71 -22.02 -16.45 -21.52
CA LEU A 71 -22.28 -17.78 -22.08
C LEU A 71 -23.79 -17.92 -22.35
N LYS A 72 -24.15 -18.06 -23.64
CA LYS A 72 -25.53 -18.32 -24.05
C LYS A 72 -25.79 -19.82 -23.92
N VAL A 73 -26.58 -20.21 -22.92
CA VAL A 73 -27.10 -21.57 -22.79
C VAL A 73 -28.00 -21.84 -24.01
N LYS A 74 -27.67 -22.85 -24.82
CA LYS A 74 -28.54 -23.30 -25.90
C LYS A 74 -29.65 -24.17 -25.30
N SER A 75 -30.92 -23.80 -25.50
CA SER A 75 -32.05 -24.69 -25.23
C SER A 75 -32.08 -25.78 -26.31
N SER A 76 -32.14 -27.04 -25.89
CA SER A 76 -32.36 -28.18 -26.79
C SER A 76 -33.81 -28.17 -27.30
N LYS A 77 -33.96 -28.64 -28.53
CA LYS A 77 -35.19 -28.78 -29.32
C LYS A 77 -36.10 -29.87 -28.75
#